data_AF-A0A838V9Z4-F1
#
_entry.id   AF-A0A838V9Z4-F1
#
_cell.length_a   1.000
_cell.length_b   1.000
_cell.length_c   1.000
_cell.angle_alpha   90.00
_cell.angle_beta   90.00
_cell.angle_gamma   90.00
#
_symmetry.space_group_name_H-M   'P 1'
#
loop_
_entity.id
_entity.type
_entity.pdbx_description
1 polymer ?
#
loop_
_entity_poly.entity_id
_entity_poly.type
_entity_poly.pdbx_seq_one_letter_code
_entity_poly.pdbx_strand_id
1 'polypeptide(L)'
;MSYEIAVDLLINLPDTEVLDIFSRLNSYAVILNDQEKLNAQYFGPFKSLADHLGRKYTEFWTANAILTPKEILRMGEVSLVAELLIAQIEGIKAKKRIKPAYKAYENNFHHDIVALEDRFDQTMGVIGQLFPMGLKGSEFSRPFLFYSLFTAVYHSRFGLTDFAHGRPPLETDQQIATARNGLERVEELFLVLPADLNALEAAESAFLNNSRRATTDQSSREARARFLLDLMA
;
A
#
# COMPACT_ATOMS: atom_id res chain seq x y z
N MET A 1 -4.10 27.61 -15.85
CA MET A 1 -2.90 26.94 -15.30
C MET A 1 -1.72 27.47 -16.08
N SER A 2 -0.84 28.21 -15.41
CA SER A 2 0.34 28.84 -16.03
C SER A 2 1.55 28.03 -15.56
N TYR A 3 2.27 27.42 -16.49
CA TYR A 3 3.57 26.81 -16.18
C TYR A 3 4.65 27.79 -16.63
N GLU A 4 5.51 28.20 -15.71
CA GLU A 4 6.71 28.96 -16.04
C GLU A 4 7.78 27.97 -16.52
N ILE A 5 8.13 28.08 -17.79
CA ILE A 5 9.28 27.36 -18.36
C ILE A 5 10.42 28.36 -18.42
N ALA A 6 11.43 28.17 -17.57
CA ALA A 6 12.68 28.90 -17.67
C ALA A 6 13.59 28.18 -18.67
N VAL A 7 14.03 28.89 -19.71
CA VAL A 7 15.03 28.41 -20.68
C VAL A 7 16.24 29.32 -20.58
N ASP A 8 17.40 28.72 -20.29
CA ASP A 8 18.68 29.43 -20.29
C ASP A 8 19.51 28.98 -21.49
N LEU A 9 19.99 29.94 -22.28
CA LEU A 9 20.74 29.69 -23.51
C LEU A 9 22.22 29.97 -23.27
N LEU A 10 23.02 28.91 -23.26
CA LEU A 10 24.46 28.96 -23.08
C LEU A 10 25.15 29.16 -24.44
N ILE A 11 25.82 30.30 -24.63
CA ILE A 11 26.55 30.64 -25.86
C ILE A 11 28.01 30.94 -25.51
N ASN A 12 28.95 30.39 -26.29
CA ASN A 12 30.41 30.62 -26.16
C ASN A 12 31.03 30.18 -24.82
N LEU A 13 30.51 29.12 -24.19
CA LEU A 13 31.13 28.54 -23.00
C LEU A 13 32.15 27.45 -23.38
N PRO A 14 33.30 27.36 -22.69
CA PRO A 14 34.23 26.24 -22.86
C PRO A 14 33.57 24.91 -22.47
N ASP A 15 33.90 23.83 -23.18
CA ASP A 15 33.32 22.50 -22.95
C ASP A 15 33.41 22.03 -21.49
N THR A 16 34.47 22.42 -20.77
CA THR A 16 34.66 22.08 -19.35
C THR A 16 33.65 22.77 -18.44
N GLU A 17 33.24 24.00 -18.74
CA GLU A 17 32.20 24.71 -17.98
C GLU A 17 30.81 24.21 -18.34
N VAL A 18 30.58 23.86 -19.60
CA VAL A 18 29.35 23.18 -20.04
C VAL A 18 29.19 21.86 -19.27
N LEU A 19 30.24 21.04 -19.22
CA LEU A 19 30.24 19.78 -18.47
C LEU A 19 30.06 19.96 -16.96
N ASP A 20 30.59 21.04 -16.37
CA ASP A 20 30.38 21.38 -14.96
C ASP A 20 28.95 21.87 -14.66
N ILE A 21 28.35 22.65 -15.56
CA ILE A 21 26.94 23.05 -15.45
C ILE A 21 26.04 21.82 -15.56
N PHE A 22 26.30 20.93 -16.53
CA PHE A 22 25.58 19.67 -16.63
C PHE A 22 25.84 18.75 -15.43
N SER A 23 27.06 18.71 -14.89
CA SER A 23 27.36 17.92 -13.70
C SER A 23 26.57 18.44 -12.50
N ARG A 24 26.45 19.77 -12.32
CA ARG A 24 25.63 20.39 -11.27
C ARG A 24 24.14 20.21 -11.48
N LEU A 25 23.63 20.39 -12.70
CA LEU A 25 22.25 20.06 -13.07
C LEU A 25 21.92 18.59 -12.79
N ASN A 26 22.82 17.69 -13.16
CA ASN A 26 22.71 16.25 -12.90
C ASN A 26 22.99 15.88 -11.44
N SER A 27 23.70 16.71 -10.68
CA SER A 27 23.91 16.54 -9.23
C SER A 27 22.60 16.70 -8.45
N TYR A 28 21.62 17.41 -9.02
CA TYR A 28 20.29 17.62 -8.45
C TYR A 28 19.18 16.83 -9.17
N ALA A 29 19.49 16.07 -10.23
CA ALA A 29 18.49 15.28 -10.94
C ALA A 29 18.10 14.04 -10.11
N VAL A 30 17.03 14.17 -9.32
CA VAL A 30 16.43 13.03 -8.63
C VAL A 30 15.88 12.07 -9.68
N ILE A 31 16.47 10.87 -9.76
CA ILE A 31 16.02 9.83 -10.67
C ILE A 31 14.57 9.43 -10.32
N LEU A 32 13.72 9.39 -11.34
CA LEU A 32 12.34 8.91 -11.20
C LEU A 32 12.32 7.49 -10.62
N ASN A 33 11.51 7.29 -9.59
CA ASN A 33 11.22 5.99 -9.03
C ASN A 33 10.33 5.19 -9.99
N ASP A 34 10.09 3.92 -9.66
CA ASP A 34 9.32 3.05 -10.54
C ASP A 34 7.86 3.52 -10.71
N GLN A 35 7.22 4.02 -9.66
CA GLN A 35 5.84 4.50 -9.75
C GLN A 35 5.73 5.78 -10.58
N GLU A 36 6.68 6.72 -10.46
CA GLU A 36 6.76 7.94 -11.26
C GLU A 36 6.94 7.60 -12.76
N LYS A 37 7.75 6.58 -13.08
CA LYS A 37 7.91 6.07 -14.45
C LYS A 37 6.61 5.44 -14.97
N LEU A 38 5.92 4.64 -14.14
CA LEU A 38 4.64 4.04 -14.52
C LEU A 38 3.60 5.13 -14.80
N ASN A 39 3.51 6.14 -13.93
CA ASN A 39 2.57 7.25 -14.10
C ASN A 39 2.83 8.05 -15.39
N ALA A 40 4.09 8.18 -15.81
CA ALA A 40 4.44 8.83 -17.07
C ALA A 40 4.20 7.96 -18.31
N GLN A 41 4.23 6.63 -18.16
CA GLN A 41 4.13 5.67 -19.27
C GLN A 41 2.68 5.26 -19.60
N TYR A 42 1.79 5.27 -18.62
CA TYR A 42 0.44 4.69 -18.71
C TYR A 42 -0.65 5.72 -18.43
N PHE A 43 -1.76 5.64 -19.18
CA PHE A 43 -2.88 6.57 -19.09
C PHE A 43 -4.24 5.87 -18.98
N GLY A 44 -4.25 4.54 -18.88
CA GLY A 44 -5.46 3.73 -18.84
C GLY A 44 -6.33 3.91 -17.58
N PRO A 45 -7.50 3.25 -17.57
CA PRO A 45 -8.49 3.37 -16.49
C PRO A 45 -7.96 2.88 -15.14
N PHE A 46 -7.16 1.80 -15.10
CA PHE A 46 -6.56 1.30 -13.87
C PHE A 46 -5.65 2.35 -13.20
N LYS A 47 -4.80 2.99 -13.99
CA LYS A 47 -3.92 4.07 -13.54
C LYS A 47 -4.74 5.26 -13.03
N SER A 48 -5.76 5.66 -13.77
CA SER A 48 -6.64 6.77 -13.40
C SER A 48 -7.36 6.51 -12.08
N LEU A 49 -7.85 5.29 -11.86
CA LEU A 49 -8.46 4.88 -10.59
C LEU A 49 -7.45 4.88 -9.44
N ALA A 50 -6.23 4.37 -9.65
CA ALA A 50 -5.19 4.36 -8.63
C ALA A 50 -4.77 5.78 -8.22
N ASP A 51 -4.65 6.71 -9.19
CA ASP A 51 -4.38 8.12 -8.93
C ASP A 51 -5.51 8.79 -8.15
N HIS A 52 -6.76 8.54 -8.56
CA HIS A 52 -7.95 9.10 -7.93
C HIS A 52 -8.06 8.67 -6.46
N LEU A 53 -8.01 7.36 -6.20
CA LEU A 53 -8.04 6.80 -4.84
C LEU A 53 -6.82 7.21 -4.01
N GLY A 54 -5.63 7.28 -4.63
CA GLY A 54 -4.42 7.80 -4.01
C GLY A 54 -4.63 9.20 -3.44
N ARG A 55 -5.14 10.12 -4.28
CA ARG A 55 -5.45 11.51 -3.90
C ARG A 55 -6.58 11.61 -2.88
N LYS A 56 -7.65 10.82 -3.07
CA LYS A 56 -8.82 10.79 -2.18
C LYS A 56 -8.44 10.46 -0.73
N TYR A 57 -7.48 9.56 -0.54
CA TYR A 57 -7.03 9.11 0.79
C TYR A 57 -5.70 9.74 1.25
N THR A 58 -5.17 10.75 0.56
CA THR A 58 -3.89 11.42 0.93
C THR A 58 -3.86 11.88 2.39
N GLU A 59 -4.95 12.49 2.87
CA GLU A 59 -5.06 12.93 4.26
C GLU A 59 -5.03 11.75 5.23
N PHE A 60 -5.72 10.66 4.90
CA PHE A 60 -5.69 9.43 5.71
C PHE A 60 -4.29 8.85 5.80
N TRP A 61 -3.56 8.73 4.68
CA TRP A 61 -2.19 8.19 4.65
C TRP A 61 -1.25 9.00 5.54
N THR A 62 -1.35 10.32 5.47
CA THR A 62 -0.47 11.24 6.19
C THR A 62 -0.84 11.34 7.67
N ALA A 63 -2.13 11.48 7.98
CA ALA A 63 -2.63 11.59 9.36
C ALA A 63 -2.33 10.33 10.19
N ASN A 64 -2.40 9.16 9.56
CA ASN A 64 -2.09 7.87 10.18
C ASN A 64 -0.61 7.49 10.15
N ALA A 65 0.26 8.37 9.61
CA ALA A 65 1.68 8.11 9.41
C ALA A 65 1.99 6.82 8.62
N ILE A 66 1.08 6.44 7.71
CA ILE A 66 1.30 5.32 6.79
C ILE A 66 2.31 5.70 5.73
N LEU A 67 2.18 6.92 5.20
CA LEU A 67 3.13 7.49 4.26
C LEU A 67 3.57 8.85 4.77
N THR A 68 4.86 9.13 4.61
CA THR A 68 5.43 10.44 4.89
C THR A 68 5.09 11.42 3.76
N PRO A 69 5.06 12.74 4.03
CA PRO A 69 4.86 13.74 2.97
C PRO A 69 5.85 13.61 1.81
N LYS A 70 7.09 13.19 2.10
CA LYS A 70 8.11 12.93 1.08
C LYS A 70 7.76 11.74 0.19
N GLU A 71 7.18 10.67 0.74
CA GLU A 71 6.71 9.53 -0.05
C GLU A 71 5.50 9.92 -0.89
N ILE A 72 4.58 10.73 -0.35
CA ILE A 72 3.42 11.26 -1.11
C ILE A 72 3.87 12.08 -2.32
N LEU A 73 4.83 13.00 -2.12
CA LEU A 73 5.41 13.79 -3.23
C LEU A 73 6.06 12.92 -4.31
N ARG A 74 6.39 11.67 -3.98
CA ARG A 74 6.98 10.67 -4.87
C ARG A 74 6.01 9.54 -5.25
N MET A 75 4.71 9.82 -5.20
CA MET A 75 3.62 8.91 -5.60
C MET A 75 3.55 7.60 -4.78
N GLY A 76 4.00 7.63 -3.53
CA GLY A 76 3.94 6.48 -2.63
C GLY A 76 2.50 5.99 -2.40
N GLU A 77 1.55 6.91 -2.33
CA GLU A 77 0.12 6.66 -2.20
C GLU A 77 -0.44 5.96 -3.43
N VAL A 78 -0.09 6.40 -4.63
CA VAL A 78 -0.52 5.76 -5.87
C VAL A 78 0.08 4.36 -5.98
N SER A 79 1.34 4.18 -5.58
CA SER A 79 1.95 2.85 -5.52
C SER A 79 1.21 1.94 -4.54
N LEU A 80 0.91 2.39 -3.32
CA LEU A 80 0.21 1.58 -2.32
C LEU A 80 -1.20 1.23 -2.79
N VAL A 81 -1.96 2.21 -3.28
CA VAL A 81 -3.32 2.01 -3.80
C VAL A 81 -3.32 1.05 -4.98
N ALA A 82 -2.35 1.13 -5.90
CA ALA A 82 -2.23 0.19 -6.99
C ALA A 82 -2.03 -1.26 -6.47
N GLU A 83 -1.24 -1.46 -5.42
CA GLU A 83 -1.09 -2.78 -4.80
C GLU A 83 -2.41 -3.30 -4.21
N LEU A 84 -3.18 -2.44 -3.56
CA LEU A 84 -4.48 -2.79 -2.97
C LEU A 84 -5.52 -3.10 -4.05
N LEU A 85 -5.61 -2.29 -5.11
CA LEU A 85 -6.50 -2.55 -6.25
C LEU A 85 -6.16 -3.86 -6.95
N ILE A 86 -4.86 -4.15 -7.15
CA ILE A 86 -4.43 -5.45 -7.68
C ILE A 86 -4.91 -6.58 -6.76
N ALA A 87 -4.85 -6.39 -5.44
CA ALA A 87 -5.38 -7.38 -4.50
C ALA A 87 -6.88 -7.62 -4.67
N GLN A 88 -7.67 -6.56 -4.90
CA GLN A 88 -9.11 -6.66 -5.14
C GLN A 88 -9.45 -7.41 -6.43
N ILE A 89 -8.64 -7.21 -7.49
CA ILE A 89 -8.88 -7.74 -8.83
C ILE A 89 -8.35 -9.18 -8.96
N GLU A 90 -7.10 -9.41 -8.56
CA GLU A 90 -6.35 -10.65 -8.83
C GLU A 90 -6.11 -11.51 -7.57
N GLY A 91 -6.52 -11.05 -6.39
CA GLY A 91 -6.10 -11.62 -5.11
C GLY A 91 -4.72 -11.13 -4.67
N ILE A 92 -4.24 -11.60 -3.52
CA ILE A 92 -2.95 -11.15 -2.96
C ILE A 92 -1.80 -11.51 -3.91
N LYS A 93 -1.03 -10.52 -4.33
CA LYS A 93 0.16 -10.69 -5.19
C LYS A 93 1.39 -9.99 -4.60
N ALA A 94 2.56 -10.39 -5.08
CA ALA A 94 3.82 -9.73 -4.75
C ALA A 94 3.89 -8.31 -5.33
N LYS A 95 4.62 -7.39 -4.68
CA LYS A 95 4.73 -5.97 -5.11
C LYS A 95 5.21 -5.81 -6.56
N LYS A 96 6.07 -6.72 -7.04
CA LYS A 96 6.55 -6.73 -8.43
C LYS A 96 5.42 -6.86 -9.48
N ARG A 97 4.20 -7.22 -9.07
CA ARG A 97 3.03 -7.31 -9.95
C ARG A 97 2.50 -5.96 -10.44
N ILE A 98 2.84 -4.84 -9.77
CA ILE A 98 2.40 -3.49 -10.17
C ILE A 98 2.71 -3.21 -11.64
N LYS A 99 3.97 -3.27 -12.04
CA LYS A 99 4.39 -2.94 -13.42
C LYS A 99 3.69 -3.81 -14.48
N PRO A 100 3.64 -5.15 -14.35
CA PRO A 100 2.82 -6.01 -15.22
C PRO A 100 1.33 -5.66 -15.24
N ALA A 101 0.73 -5.28 -14.11
CA ALA A 101 -0.68 -4.93 -14.02
C ALA A 101 -1.00 -3.64 -14.80
N TYR A 102 -0.19 -2.59 -14.62
CA TYR A 102 -0.32 -1.35 -15.41
C TYR A 102 -0.30 -1.64 -16.92
N LYS A 103 0.65 -2.46 -17.37
CA LYS A 103 0.73 -2.88 -18.77
C LYS A 103 -0.49 -3.68 -19.23
N ALA A 104 -0.94 -4.63 -18.43
CA ALA A 104 -2.08 -5.49 -18.77
C ALA A 104 -3.39 -4.70 -18.87
N TYR A 105 -3.59 -3.73 -17.97
CA TYR A 105 -4.82 -2.96 -17.84
C TYR A 105 -4.84 -1.65 -18.62
N GLU A 106 -3.78 -1.31 -19.37
CA GLU A 106 -3.73 -0.07 -20.15
C GLU A 106 -4.84 -0.01 -21.21
N ASN A 107 -4.96 -1.06 -22.01
CA ASN A 107 -5.93 -1.15 -23.11
C ASN A 107 -7.05 -2.15 -22.85
N ASN A 108 -6.97 -2.92 -21.77
CA ASN A 108 -7.83 -4.07 -21.56
C ASN A 108 -8.26 -4.17 -20.09
N PHE A 109 -9.16 -3.26 -19.70
CA PHE A 109 -9.69 -3.17 -18.34
C PHE A 109 -11.20 -3.34 -18.35
N HIS A 110 -11.64 -4.59 -18.16
CA HIS A 110 -13.05 -4.97 -18.16
C HIS A 110 -13.64 -5.03 -16.75
N HIS A 111 -13.01 -4.35 -15.78
CA HIS A 111 -13.52 -4.28 -14.41
C HIS A 111 -14.37 -3.03 -14.24
N ASP A 112 -15.44 -3.14 -13.45
CA ASP A 112 -16.28 -2.02 -13.11
C ASP A 112 -15.55 -1.10 -12.12
N ILE A 113 -15.17 0.09 -12.61
CA ILE A 113 -14.44 1.11 -11.85
C ILE A 113 -15.25 1.57 -10.63
N VAL A 114 -16.56 1.76 -10.80
CA VAL A 114 -17.43 2.26 -9.73
C VAL A 114 -17.55 1.21 -8.64
N ALA A 115 -17.70 -0.06 -9.01
CA ALA A 115 -17.74 -1.15 -8.04
C ALA A 115 -16.39 -1.35 -7.31
N LEU A 116 -15.26 -1.17 -7.99
CA LEU A 116 -13.94 -1.25 -7.35
C LEU A 116 -13.73 -0.10 -6.35
N GLU A 117 -14.09 1.13 -6.73
CA GLU A 117 -14.03 2.28 -5.83
C GLU A 117 -14.94 2.10 -4.61
N ASP A 118 -16.20 1.69 -4.81
CA ASP A 118 -17.15 1.47 -3.72
C ASP A 118 -16.66 0.39 -2.73
N ARG A 119 -16.12 -0.73 -3.24
CA ARG A 119 -15.54 -1.77 -2.36
C ARG A 119 -14.29 -1.29 -1.63
N PHE A 120 -13.46 -0.47 -2.29
CA PHE A 120 -12.31 0.16 -1.64
C PHE A 120 -12.78 1.05 -0.49
N ASP A 121 -13.76 1.92 -0.75
CA ASP A 121 -14.31 2.85 0.23
C ASP A 121 -14.94 2.12 1.42
N GLN A 122 -15.73 1.08 1.16
CA GLN A 122 -16.32 0.26 2.23
C GLN A 122 -15.24 -0.43 3.07
N THR A 123 -14.16 -0.92 2.44
CA THR A 123 -13.03 -1.51 3.17
C THR A 123 -12.35 -0.49 4.07
N MET A 124 -12.08 0.71 3.54
CA MET A 124 -11.53 1.82 4.33
C MET A 124 -12.46 2.25 5.46
N GLY A 125 -13.78 2.24 5.23
CA GLY A 125 -14.80 2.52 6.24
C GLY A 125 -14.76 1.53 7.39
N VAL A 126 -14.65 0.22 7.10
CA VAL A 126 -14.51 -0.81 8.14
C VAL A 126 -13.18 -0.68 8.89
N ILE A 127 -12.07 -0.34 8.22
CA ILE A 127 -10.80 -0.05 8.91
C ILE A 127 -10.96 1.15 9.86
N GLY A 128 -11.68 2.20 9.45
CA GLY A 128 -12.00 3.33 10.33
C GLY A 128 -12.85 2.93 11.55
N GLN A 129 -13.77 1.97 11.39
CA GLN A 129 -14.53 1.42 12.51
C GLN A 129 -13.68 0.54 13.44
N LEU A 130 -12.75 -0.26 12.89
CA LEU A 130 -11.81 -1.05 13.68
C LEU A 130 -10.86 -0.15 14.49
N PHE A 131 -10.44 0.98 13.93
CA PHE A 131 -9.49 1.92 14.55
C PHE A 131 -10.05 3.35 14.61
N PRO A 132 -11.02 3.62 15.51
CA PRO A 132 -11.72 4.91 15.55
C PRO A 132 -10.82 6.10 15.93
N MET A 133 -9.70 5.83 16.63
CA MET A 133 -8.68 6.83 16.97
C MET A 133 -7.60 6.98 15.88
N GLY A 134 -7.76 6.27 14.75
CA GLY A 134 -6.74 6.13 13.72
C GLY A 134 -5.68 5.06 14.04
N LEU A 135 -4.75 4.92 13.11
CA LEU A 135 -3.66 3.94 13.11
C LEU A 135 -2.32 4.58 13.55
N LYS A 136 -2.26 5.90 13.71
CA LYS A 136 -1.00 6.57 14.08
C LYS A 136 -0.49 6.04 15.42
N GLY A 137 0.73 5.50 15.42
CA GLY A 137 1.35 4.90 16.60
C GLY A 137 1.05 3.42 16.80
N SER A 138 0.17 2.83 15.99
CA SER A 138 -0.02 1.37 15.90
C SER A 138 0.97 0.75 14.91
N GLU A 139 1.21 -0.55 15.02
CA GLU A 139 1.97 -1.33 14.05
C GLU A 139 1.31 -1.31 12.67
N PHE A 140 -0.01 -1.18 12.60
CA PHE A 140 -0.75 -1.03 11.34
C PHE A 140 -0.52 0.30 10.61
N SER A 141 0.16 1.28 11.22
CA SER A 141 0.70 2.42 10.47
C SER A 141 1.79 2.00 9.48
N ARG A 142 2.44 0.85 9.64
CA ARG A 142 3.48 0.41 8.70
C ARG A 142 2.85 -0.06 7.38
N PRO A 143 3.28 0.43 6.20
CA PRO A 143 2.64 0.11 4.91
C PRO A 143 2.41 -1.37 4.62
N PHE A 144 3.36 -2.23 5.01
CA PHE A 144 3.25 -3.67 4.75
C PHE A 144 2.24 -4.39 5.66
N LEU A 145 2.00 -3.86 6.87
CA LEU A 145 0.94 -4.32 7.77
C LEU A 145 -0.39 -3.70 7.40
N PHE A 146 -0.42 -2.43 7.01
CA PHE A 146 -1.60 -1.80 6.46
C PHE A 146 -2.14 -2.57 5.24
N TYR A 147 -1.25 -2.98 4.32
CA TYR A 147 -1.63 -3.83 3.19
C TYR A 147 -2.29 -5.14 3.65
N SER A 148 -1.72 -5.81 4.65
CA SER A 148 -2.27 -7.05 5.19
C SER A 148 -3.61 -6.83 5.90
N LEU A 149 -3.76 -5.74 6.66
CA LEU A 149 -5.02 -5.34 7.29
C LEU A 149 -6.10 -5.08 6.25
N PHE A 150 -5.81 -4.27 5.24
CA PHE A 150 -6.75 -3.96 4.16
C PHE A 150 -7.21 -5.22 3.44
N THR A 151 -6.28 -6.11 3.07
CA THR A 151 -6.62 -7.35 2.37
C THR A 151 -7.43 -8.32 3.24
N ALA A 152 -7.15 -8.40 4.54
CA ALA A 152 -7.96 -9.17 5.48
C ALA A 152 -9.39 -8.62 5.59
N VAL A 153 -9.55 -7.31 5.81
CA VAL A 153 -10.88 -6.67 5.90
C VAL A 153 -11.65 -6.81 4.58
N TYR A 154 -10.99 -6.60 3.43
CA TYR A 154 -11.60 -6.80 2.12
C TYR A 154 -12.03 -8.26 1.93
N HIS A 155 -11.21 -9.23 2.36
CA HIS A 155 -11.57 -10.65 2.29
C HIS A 155 -12.82 -10.96 3.11
N SER A 156 -12.92 -10.44 4.35
CA SER A 156 -14.12 -10.59 5.18
C SER A 156 -15.37 -10.07 4.45
N ARG A 157 -15.30 -8.87 3.86
CA ARG A 157 -16.47 -8.21 3.24
C ARG A 157 -16.84 -8.77 1.87
N PHE A 158 -15.87 -9.00 0.99
CA PHE A 158 -16.11 -9.30 -0.43
C PHE A 158 -15.51 -10.62 -0.90
N GLY A 159 -14.55 -11.17 -0.17
CA GLY A 159 -13.74 -12.31 -0.61
C GLY A 159 -12.63 -11.88 -1.57
N LEU A 160 -11.50 -12.58 -1.50
CA LEU A 160 -10.34 -12.35 -2.37
C LEU A 160 -10.22 -13.54 -3.34
N THR A 161 -9.86 -13.25 -4.58
CA THR A 161 -9.59 -14.28 -5.60
C THR A 161 -8.42 -15.17 -5.16
N ASP A 162 -8.51 -16.47 -5.41
CA ASP A 162 -7.48 -17.47 -5.10
C ASP A 162 -6.99 -17.48 -3.64
N PHE A 163 -7.82 -17.03 -2.71
CA PHE A 163 -7.49 -16.96 -1.28
C PHE A 163 -8.55 -17.66 -0.44
N ALA A 164 -8.33 -18.95 -0.18
CA ALA A 164 -9.21 -19.77 0.63
C ALA A 164 -8.85 -19.64 2.12
N HIS A 165 -9.62 -18.85 2.86
CA HIS A 165 -9.52 -18.71 4.32
C HIS A 165 -10.87 -18.33 4.93
N GLY A 166 -10.98 -18.38 6.26
CA GLY A 166 -12.17 -17.93 6.97
C GLY A 166 -12.47 -16.45 6.74
N ARG A 167 -13.76 -16.11 6.71
CA ARG A 167 -14.26 -14.74 6.53
C ARG A 167 -15.00 -14.31 7.79
N PRO A 168 -14.28 -13.83 8.83
CA PRO A 168 -14.94 -13.34 10.03
C PRO A 168 -15.85 -12.17 9.65
N PRO A 169 -17.13 -12.17 10.09
CA PRO A 169 -18.08 -11.13 9.71
C PRO A 169 -17.69 -9.81 10.37
N LEU A 170 -17.91 -8.70 9.67
CA LEU A 170 -17.57 -7.33 10.13
C LEU A 170 -18.76 -6.40 9.83
N GLU A 171 -19.96 -6.79 10.26
CA GLU A 171 -21.22 -6.12 9.91
C GLU A 171 -21.90 -5.46 11.11
N THR A 172 -21.65 -5.95 12.31
CA THR A 172 -22.23 -5.44 13.57
C THR A 172 -21.17 -4.87 14.49
N ASP A 173 -21.54 -3.94 15.36
CA ASP A 173 -20.61 -3.36 16.35
C ASP A 173 -19.93 -4.41 17.23
N GLN A 174 -20.66 -5.49 17.58
CA GLN A 174 -20.11 -6.59 18.37
C GLN A 174 -19.02 -7.34 17.60
N GLN A 175 -19.21 -7.58 16.31
CA GLN A 175 -18.22 -8.23 15.46
C GLN A 175 -16.98 -7.35 15.25
N ILE A 176 -17.18 -6.06 15.02
CA ILE A 176 -16.10 -5.07 14.93
C ILE A 176 -15.31 -5.01 16.25
N ALA A 177 -15.98 -5.05 17.41
CA ALA A 177 -15.34 -5.05 18.71
C ALA A 177 -14.51 -6.33 18.94
N THR A 178 -15.05 -7.51 18.62
CA THR A 178 -14.31 -8.77 18.68
C THR A 178 -13.05 -8.70 17.80
N ALA A 179 -13.21 -8.28 16.54
CA ALA A 179 -12.09 -8.16 15.62
C ALA A 179 -11.03 -7.17 16.09
N ARG A 180 -11.45 -6.00 16.61
CA ARG A 180 -10.54 -5.00 17.18
C ARG A 180 -9.72 -5.59 18.33
N ASN A 181 -10.37 -6.23 19.30
CA ASN A 181 -9.69 -6.80 20.46
C ASN A 181 -8.68 -7.87 20.04
N GLY A 182 -9.01 -8.71 19.06
CA GLY A 182 -8.07 -9.70 18.56
C GLY A 182 -6.86 -9.08 17.85
N LEU A 183 -7.06 -8.00 17.11
CA LEU A 183 -5.97 -7.29 16.43
C LEU A 183 -4.99 -6.60 17.39
N GLU A 184 -5.38 -6.31 18.64
CA GLU A 184 -4.45 -5.78 19.67
C GLU A 184 -3.26 -6.73 19.90
N ARG A 185 -3.44 -8.04 19.67
CA ARG A 185 -2.35 -9.02 19.76
C ARG A 185 -1.19 -8.69 18.83
N VAL A 186 -1.42 -8.03 17.70
CA VAL A 186 -0.34 -7.63 16.79
C VAL A 186 0.60 -6.64 17.46
N GLU A 187 0.07 -5.65 18.19
CA GLU A 187 0.89 -4.67 18.91
C GLU A 187 1.78 -5.38 19.95
N GLU A 188 1.20 -6.31 20.72
CA GLU A 188 1.92 -7.10 21.71
C GLU A 188 3.07 -7.91 21.09
N LEU A 189 2.84 -8.55 19.94
CA LEU A 189 3.84 -9.37 19.25
C LEU A 189 5.08 -8.57 18.82
N PHE A 190 4.91 -7.31 18.42
CA PHE A 190 6.04 -6.45 18.05
C PHE A 190 6.81 -5.90 19.25
N LEU A 191 6.24 -5.95 20.46
CA LEU A 191 6.92 -5.59 21.71
C LEU A 191 7.71 -6.75 22.32
N VAL A 192 7.53 -7.99 21.85
CA VAL A 192 8.23 -9.18 22.35
C VAL A 192 9.75 -9.02 22.16
N LEU A 193 10.49 -9.18 23.27
CA LEU A 193 11.94 -9.06 23.26
C LEU A 193 12.59 -10.23 22.51
N PRO A 194 13.78 -10.03 21.90
CA PRO A 194 14.47 -11.09 21.16
C PRO A 194 14.71 -12.38 21.97
N ALA A 195 14.90 -12.27 23.29
CA ALA A 195 15.12 -13.40 24.19
C ALA A 195 13.88 -14.30 24.33
N ASP A 196 12.68 -13.74 24.15
CA ASP A 196 11.40 -14.40 24.42
C ASP A 196 10.73 -14.92 23.14
N LEU A 197 11.33 -14.70 21.97
CA LEU A 197 10.76 -15.13 20.67
C LEU A 197 10.55 -16.66 20.58
N ASN A 198 11.30 -17.44 21.34
CA ASN A 198 11.17 -18.90 21.37
C ASN A 198 9.96 -19.38 22.17
N ALA A 199 9.33 -18.50 22.96
CA ALA A 199 8.12 -18.82 23.73
C ALA A 199 6.82 -18.57 22.95
N LEU A 200 6.91 -17.97 21.75
CA LEU A 200 5.76 -17.69 20.91
C LEU A 200 5.20 -18.96 20.28
N GLU A 201 3.90 -18.94 20.03
CA GLU A 201 3.26 -20.00 19.27
C GLU A 201 3.80 -20.02 17.83
N ALA A 202 3.71 -21.17 17.16
CA ALA A 202 4.23 -21.34 15.82
C ALA A 202 3.62 -20.33 14.82
N ALA A 203 2.33 -20.02 14.95
CA ALA A 203 1.63 -19.06 14.10
C ALA A 203 2.15 -17.62 14.32
N GLU A 204 2.38 -17.22 15.57
CA GLU A 204 2.87 -15.89 15.95
C GLU A 204 4.32 -15.68 15.49
N SER A 205 5.17 -16.69 15.71
CA SER A 205 6.56 -16.69 15.22
C SER A 205 6.60 -16.60 13.69
N ALA A 206 5.74 -17.35 12.99
CA ALA A 206 5.62 -17.26 11.54
C ALA A 206 5.14 -15.86 11.09
N PHE A 207 4.16 -15.27 11.77
CA PHE A 207 3.69 -13.92 11.47
C PHE A 207 4.79 -12.87 11.62
N LEU A 208 5.56 -12.91 12.71
CA LEU A 208 6.69 -12.00 12.92
C LEU A 208 7.79 -12.18 11.87
N ASN A 209 8.11 -13.44 11.51
CA ASN A 209 9.09 -13.71 10.47
C ASN A 209 8.65 -13.15 9.11
N ASN A 210 7.37 -13.36 8.74
CA ASN A 210 6.76 -12.79 7.54
C ASN A 210 6.62 -11.26 7.58
N SER A 211 6.79 -10.65 8.75
CA SER A 211 6.74 -9.19 8.96
C SER A 211 8.12 -8.54 9.04
N ARG A 212 9.19 -9.33 9.23
CA ARG A 212 10.58 -8.86 9.30
C ARG A 212 11.35 -9.09 8.00
N ARG A 213 10.97 -10.08 7.20
CA ARG A 213 11.66 -10.47 5.96
C ARG A 213 10.65 -10.62 4.83
N ALA A 214 11.09 -10.34 3.60
CA ALA A 214 10.30 -10.61 2.40
C ALA A 214 8.85 -10.06 2.47
N THR A 215 8.67 -8.87 3.04
CA THR A 215 7.35 -8.33 3.40
C THR A 215 6.48 -8.03 2.16
N THR A 216 7.11 -7.94 0.99
CA THR A 216 6.48 -7.66 -0.30
C THR A 216 6.23 -8.91 -1.15
N ASP A 217 6.66 -10.09 -0.71
CA ASP A 217 6.42 -11.36 -1.41
C ASP A 217 5.00 -11.87 -1.16
N GLN A 218 4.46 -12.58 -2.14
CA GLN A 218 3.07 -13.05 -2.13
C GLN A 218 2.80 -13.97 -0.94
N SER A 219 3.68 -14.96 -0.69
CA SER A 219 3.51 -15.92 0.40
C SER A 219 3.49 -15.25 1.77
N SER A 220 4.40 -14.30 2.02
CA SER A 220 4.45 -13.53 3.27
C SER A 220 3.20 -12.68 3.46
N ARG A 221 2.70 -12.06 2.38
CA ARG A 221 1.46 -11.26 2.40
C ARG A 221 0.24 -12.10 2.72
N GLU A 222 0.08 -13.24 2.04
CA GLU A 222 -1.00 -14.19 2.30
C GLU A 222 -0.95 -14.72 3.73
N ALA A 223 0.24 -15.10 4.21
CA ALA A 223 0.42 -15.60 5.57
C ALA A 223 0.04 -14.56 6.62
N ARG A 224 0.44 -13.28 6.43
CA ARG A 224 0.01 -12.19 7.32
C ARG A 224 -1.51 -11.99 7.25
N ALA A 225 -2.11 -11.98 6.07
CA ALA A 225 -3.56 -11.81 5.93
C ALA A 225 -4.34 -12.94 6.62
N ARG A 226 -3.91 -14.21 6.49
CA ARG A 226 -4.52 -15.35 7.20
C ARG A 226 -4.45 -15.17 8.71
N PHE A 227 -3.27 -14.82 9.23
CA PHE A 227 -3.10 -14.60 10.66
C PHE A 227 -4.01 -13.47 11.20
N LEU A 228 -4.13 -12.36 10.46
CA LEU A 228 -5.05 -11.29 10.85
C LEU A 228 -6.52 -11.74 10.82
N LEU A 229 -6.91 -12.56 9.84
CA LEU A 229 -8.26 -13.12 9.79
C LEU A 229 -8.55 -14.06 10.96
N ASP A 230 -7.57 -14.85 11.38
CA ASP A 230 -7.69 -15.73 12.55
C ASP A 230 -7.84 -14.93 13.85
N LEU A 231 -7.13 -13.80 13.98
CA LEU A 231 -7.29 -12.88 15.11
C LEU A 231 -8.66 -12.18 15.10
N MET A 232 -9.24 -11.93 13.93
CA MET A 232 -10.53 -11.23 13.82
C MET A 232 -11.75 -12.14 14.05
N ALA A 233 -11.56 -13.46 14.16
CA ALA A 233 -12.62 -14.46 14.23
C ALA A 233 -13.26 -14.61 15.62
#